data_AF-A0A973HLK4-F1
#
_entry.id   AF-A0A973HLK4-F1
#
_cell.length_a   1.000
_cell.length_b   1.000
_cell.length_c   1.000
_cell.angle_alpha   90.00
_cell.angle_beta   90.00
_cell.angle_gamma   90.00
#
_symmetry.space_group_name_H-M   'P 1'
#
loop_
_entity.id
_entity.type
_entity.pdbx_description
1 polymer ?
#
loop_
_entity_poly.entity_id
_entity_poly.type
_entity_poly.pdbx_seq_one_letter_code
_entity_poly.pdbx_strand_id
1 'polypeptide(L)'
;MDALLTLLLMLSTQMKEGIESFNKKNYDKAILSFTKVIDTKSLENRYKDLAYYYRGQSYHHKQEKAKSLGDLLSVFNMTQNMVLKKSCQKLFKEWGGDIKKLEPALGPKATWAAFYKAAVANDAKTALAFVAPDSKWMAEVNKMTRRSRLSRISRENIVLLSEGKKGELAFVMLKFDSEKIKMWLIRDKKENKWLLSHLDEAAEARRTIRKNNMGNLKQLLLGCLMYSGDKNGHFPGKLKELKEQEIISKETLFQYHIANKKSVNYMYIPGYRDDNSMATTNIIVFSPVVENGKRLCGFIDGHVELLDEKEFIKRAKSQNIKVIGGEIVKLSKAEIAQIEALIKDLGNESFKKRKAAKEALQKIGWKARKILEKHKNSKDIEIRSIIVEILKGN
;
A
#
# COMPACT_ATOMS: atom_id res chain seq x y z
N MET A 1 -3.18 13.51 23.86
CA MET A 1 -1.94 13.17 23.12
C MET A 1 -0.96 12.40 24.01
N ASP A 2 -1.14 12.42 25.34
CA ASP A 2 -0.13 11.94 26.30
C ASP A 2 0.01 10.41 26.40
N ALA A 3 -1.08 9.63 26.31
CA ALA A 3 -1.01 8.18 26.51
C ALA A 3 -0.11 7.45 25.49
N LEU A 4 -0.13 7.89 24.23
CA LEU A 4 0.71 7.30 23.17
C LEU A 4 2.18 7.65 23.38
N LEU A 5 2.47 8.90 23.76
CA LEU A 5 3.83 9.35 24.04
C LEU A 5 4.41 8.63 25.25
N THR A 6 3.65 8.51 26.35
CA THR A 6 4.04 7.76 27.55
C THR A 6 4.33 6.30 27.19
N LEU A 7 3.49 5.67 26.37
CA LEU A 7 3.68 4.30 25.91
C LEU A 7 4.97 4.14 25.08
N LEU A 8 5.23 5.06 24.15
CA LEU A 8 6.45 5.05 23.33
C LEU A 8 7.71 5.26 24.18
N LEU A 9 7.66 6.17 25.16
CA LEU A 9 8.75 6.41 26.10
C LEU A 9 9.03 5.16 26.94
N MET A 10 7.99 4.55 27.52
CA MET A 10 8.12 3.30 28.29
C MET A 10 8.74 2.18 27.44
N LEU A 11 8.26 1.97 26.22
CA LEU A 11 8.82 0.97 25.30
C LEU A 11 10.28 1.27 24.96
N SER A 12 10.64 2.53 24.73
CA SER A 12 12.01 2.94 24.44
C SER A 12 12.95 2.71 25.63
N THR A 13 12.48 2.99 26.85
CA THR A 13 13.23 2.75 28.09
C THR A 13 13.47 1.26 28.30
N GLN A 14 12.44 0.43 28.16
CA GLN A 14 12.58 -1.03 28.27
C GLN A 14 13.50 -1.60 27.20
N MET A 15 13.44 -1.09 25.97
CA MET A 15 14.36 -1.48 24.90
C MET A 15 15.80 -1.12 25.24
N LYS A 16 16.04 0.10 25.73
CA LYS A 16 17.37 0.57 26.14
C LYS A 16 17.94 -0.28 27.28
N GLU A 17 17.16 -0.54 28.33
CA GLU A 17 17.55 -1.41 29.44
C GLU A 17 17.93 -2.82 28.98
N GLY A 18 17.16 -3.38 28.03
CA GLY A 18 17.44 -4.67 27.44
C GLY A 18 18.78 -4.70 26.70
N ILE A 19 19.05 -3.68 25.87
CA ILE A 19 20.32 -3.56 25.12
C ILE A 19 21.51 -3.39 26.08
N GLU A 20 21.39 -2.53 27.08
CA GLU A 20 22.45 -2.33 28.08
C GLU A 20 22.76 -3.63 28.84
N SER A 21 21.72 -4.36 29.23
CA SER A 21 21.86 -5.64 29.93
C SER A 21 22.49 -6.70 29.02
N PHE A 22 22.12 -6.74 27.74
CA PHE A 22 22.72 -7.61 26.73
C PHE A 22 24.22 -7.32 26.56
N ASN A 23 24.61 -6.05 26.42
CA ASN A 23 26.01 -5.65 26.29
C ASN A 23 26.84 -5.99 27.53
N LYS A 24 26.23 -5.92 28.73
CA LYS A 24 26.82 -6.37 30.01
C LYS A 24 26.79 -7.89 30.19
N LYS A 25 26.36 -8.67 29.19
CA LYS A 25 26.18 -10.12 29.23
C LYS A 25 25.22 -10.62 30.34
N ASN A 26 24.37 -9.74 30.87
CA ASN A 26 23.29 -10.11 31.79
C ASN A 26 22.06 -10.51 30.98
N TYR A 27 22.11 -11.72 30.42
CA TYR A 27 21.11 -12.18 29.46
C TYR A 27 19.73 -12.38 30.08
N ASP A 28 19.61 -12.77 31.35
CA ASP A 28 18.31 -12.91 32.01
C ASP A 28 17.60 -11.56 32.16
N LYS A 29 18.34 -10.53 32.58
CA LYS A 29 17.79 -9.16 32.66
C LYS A 29 17.42 -8.64 31.26
N ALA A 30 18.26 -8.90 30.26
CA ALA A 30 17.97 -8.54 28.87
C ALA A 30 16.68 -9.22 28.36
N ILE A 31 16.53 -10.53 28.59
CA ILE A 31 15.35 -11.31 28.21
C ILE A 31 14.09 -10.73 28.86
N LEU A 32 14.14 -10.39 30.15
CA LEU A 32 13.02 -9.81 30.88
C LEU A 32 12.59 -8.46 30.26
N SER A 33 13.53 -7.56 30.01
CA SER A 33 13.26 -6.25 29.41
C SER A 33 12.68 -6.37 27.99
N PHE A 34 13.26 -7.22 27.14
CA PHE A 34 12.72 -7.46 25.79
C PHE A 34 11.34 -8.12 25.81
N THR A 35 11.07 -8.99 26.78
CA THR A 35 9.76 -9.63 26.94
C THR A 35 8.69 -8.60 27.29
N LYS A 36 8.98 -7.63 28.17
CA LYS A 36 8.06 -6.50 28.45
C LYS A 36 7.73 -5.70 27.18
N VAL A 37 8.71 -5.45 26.32
CA VAL A 37 8.48 -4.79 25.02
C VAL A 37 7.55 -5.65 24.15
N ILE A 38 7.79 -6.96 24.05
CA ILE A 38 7.02 -7.89 23.20
C ILE A 38 5.56 -8.04 23.66
N ASP A 39 5.34 -8.15 24.97
CA ASP A 39 4.04 -8.42 25.59
C ASP A 39 3.13 -7.19 25.63
N THR A 40 3.70 -5.99 25.44
CA THR A 40 2.92 -4.76 25.33
C THR A 40 2.02 -4.81 24.10
N LYS A 41 0.71 -4.93 24.33
CA LYS A 41 -0.34 -4.96 23.30
C LYS A 41 -0.58 -3.56 22.73
N SER A 42 0.24 -3.16 21.77
CA SER A 42 0.04 -1.94 20.99
C SER A 42 0.19 -2.23 19.50
N LEU A 43 -0.75 -1.70 18.70
CA LEU A 43 -0.68 -1.75 17.23
C LEU A 43 0.54 -0.99 16.69
N GLU A 44 1.09 -0.05 17.46
CA GLU A 44 2.21 0.82 17.06
C GLU A 44 3.54 0.41 17.69
N ASN A 45 3.68 -0.81 18.20
CA ASN A 45 4.92 -1.26 18.82
C ASN A 45 6.02 -1.50 17.77
N ARG A 46 6.67 -0.40 17.36
CA ARG A 46 7.77 -0.38 16.39
C ARG A 46 9.06 -1.04 16.89
N TYR A 47 9.16 -1.38 18.17
CA TYR A 47 10.33 -2.03 18.76
C TYR A 47 10.19 -3.55 18.84
N LYS A 48 9.02 -4.10 18.50
CA LYS A 48 8.69 -5.51 18.74
C LYS A 48 9.62 -6.46 17.99
N ASP A 49 9.90 -6.20 16.71
CA ASP A 49 10.79 -7.04 15.91
C ASP A 49 12.25 -6.99 16.39
N LEU A 50 12.74 -5.81 16.78
CA LEU A 50 14.05 -5.65 17.41
C LEU A 50 14.12 -6.35 18.77
N ALA A 51 13.08 -6.27 19.60
CA ALA A 51 13.04 -6.94 20.89
C ALA A 51 13.10 -8.46 20.74
N TYR A 52 12.36 -9.05 19.79
CA TYR A 52 12.51 -10.47 19.45
C TYR A 52 13.93 -10.78 18.95
N TYR A 53 14.53 -9.93 18.11
CA TYR A 53 15.87 -10.15 17.57
C TYR A 53 16.95 -10.21 18.67
N TYR A 54 16.93 -9.26 19.61
CA TYR A 54 17.89 -9.26 20.71
C TYR A 54 17.58 -10.32 21.77
N ARG A 55 16.30 -10.60 22.05
CA ARG A 55 15.92 -11.69 22.96
C ARG A 55 16.35 -13.06 22.41
N GLY A 56 16.20 -13.28 21.10
CA GLY A 56 16.68 -14.48 20.43
C GLY A 56 18.20 -14.65 20.54
N GLN A 57 18.97 -13.56 20.44
CA GLN A 57 20.42 -13.57 20.70
C GLN A 57 20.75 -13.86 22.17
N SER A 58 20.03 -13.26 23.13
CA SER A 58 20.21 -13.58 24.56
C SER A 58 19.96 -15.07 24.84
N TYR A 59 18.90 -15.66 24.29
CA TYR A 59 18.64 -17.10 24.40
C TYR A 59 19.76 -17.93 23.76
N HIS A 60 20.32 -17.50 22.63
CA HIS A 60 21.46 -18.19 22.00
C HIS A 60 22.68 -18.22 22.93
N HIS A 61 23.04 -17.08 23.54
CA HIS A 61 24.15 -17.01 24.49
C HIS A 61 23.92 -17.86 25.75
N LYS A 62 22.66 -18.04 26.15
CA LYS A 62 22.26 -18.97 27.22
C LYS A 62 22.15 -20.44 26.76
N GLN A 63 22.53 -20.76 25.52
CA GLN A 63 22.42 -22.10 24.93
C GLN A 63 20.97 -22.61 24.82
N GLU A 64 19.97 -21.73 24.92
CA GLU A 64 18.54 -22.04 24.77
C GLU A 64 18.13 -22.02 23.28
N LYS A 65 18.74 -22.91 22.49
CA LYS A 65 18.68 -22.93 21.02
C LYS A 65 17.25 -22.87 20.45
N ALA A 66 16.32 -23.65 21.01
CA ALA A 66 14.94 -23.72 20.50
C ALA A 66 14.21 -22.37 20.62
N LYS A 67 14.36 -21.67 21.76
CA LYS A 67 13.75 -20.35 21.99
C LYS A 67 14.40 -19.29 21.10
N SER A 68 15.72 -19.35 20.97
CA SER A 68 16.48 -18.47 20.09
C SER A 68 16.01 -18.53 18.63
N LEU A 69 15.90 -19.74 18.07
CA LEU A 69 15.39 -19.95 16.72
C LEU A 69 13.92 -19.54 16.59
N GLY A 70 13.09 -19.78 17.61
CA GLY A 70 11.69 -19.35 17.64
C GLY A 70 11.54 -17.82 17.56
N ASP A 71 12.36 -17.08 18.29
CA ASP A 71 12.38 -15.62 18.25
C ASP A 71 12.87 -15.12 16.89
N LEU A 72 13.96 -15.67 16.32
CA LEU A 72 14.42 -15.29 14.97
C LEU A 72 13.38 -15.57 13.88
N LEU A 73 12.66 -16.69 13.96
CA LEU A 73 11.58 -17.02 13.03
C LEU A 73 10.45 -16.00 13.15
N SER A 74 10.12 -15.58 14.38
CA SER A 74 9.14 -14.53 14.62
C SER A 74 9.56 -13.22 13.94
N VAL A 75 10.82 -12.78 14.12
CA VAL A 75 11.35 -11.57 13.45
C VAL A 75 11.25 -11.70 11.94
N PHE A 76 11.73 -12.81 11.37
CA PHE A 76 11.75 -13.03 9.92
C PHE A 76 10.36 -12.93 9.30
N ASN A 77 9.35 -13.43 10.01
CA ASN A 77 7.96 -13.39 9.58
C ASN A 77 7.35 -12.00 9.72
N MET A 78 7.59 -11.27 10.82
CA MET A 78 6.91 -10.00 11.07
C MET A 78 7.58 -8.75 10.46
N THR A 79 8.91 -8.72 10.34
CA THR A 79 9.62 -7.49 9.99
C THR A 79 9.45 -7.13 8.50
N GLN A 80 9.39 -5.82 8.23
CA GLN A 80 9.50 -5.24 6.88
C GLN A 80 10.95 -4.80 6.58
N ASN A 81 11.81 -4.78 7.60
CA ASN A 81 13.20 -4.35 7.45
C ASN A 81 14.02 -5.46 6.78
N MET A 82 14.39 -5.25 5.52
CA MET A 82 15.14 -6.22 4.72
C MET A 82 16.54 -6.49 5.26
N VAL A 83 17.16 -5.52 5.94
CA VAL A 83 18.48 -5.71 6.58
C VAL A 83 18.31 -6.67 7.76
N LEU A 84 17.36 -6.39 8.65
CA LEU A 84 17.08 -7.24 9.80
C LEU A 84 16.68 -8.66 9.38
N LYS A 85 15.88 -8.80 8.31
CA LYS A 85 15.46 -10.09 7.76
C LYS A 85 16.64 -10.92 7.25
N LYS A 86 17.59 -10.29 6.54
CA LYS A 86 18.84 -10.96 6.09
C LYS A 86 19.71 -11.37 7.28
N SER A 87 19.84 -10.51 8.29
CA SER A 87 20.57 -10.84 9.52
C SER A 87 19.93 -12.04 10.25
N CYS A 88 18.61 -12.05 10.40
CA CYS A 88 17.89 -13.17 11.01
C CYS A 88 18.07 -14.46 10.23
N GLN A 89 17.98 -14.43 8.90
CA GLN A 89 18.20 -15.60 8.05
C GLN A 89 19.62 -16.16 8.21
N LYS A 90 20.63 -15.28 8.26
CA LYS A 90 22.02 -15.65 8.48
C LYS A 90 22.20 -16.32 9.84
N LEU A 91 21.77 -15.67 10.93
CA LEU A 91 21.87 -16.21 12.28
C LEU A 91 21.07 -17.51 12.44
N PHE A 92 19.87 -17.59 11.86
CA PHE A 92 19.04 -18.79 11.92
C PHE A 92 19.76 -19.99 11.28
N LYS A 93 20.45 -19.79 10.16
CA LYS A 93 21.29 -20.82 9.53
C LYS A 93 22.52 -21.16 10.38
N GLU A 94 23.26 -20.16 10.84
CA GLU A 94 24.49 -20.32 11.64
C GLU A 94 24.21 -21.05 12.95
N TRP A 95 23.07 -20.78 13.58
CA TRP A 95 22.63 -21.45 14.80
C TRP A 95 21.94 -22.79 14.52
N GLY A 96 22.11 -23.37 13.33
CA GLY A 96 21.64 -24.70 12.96
C GLY A 96 20.12 -24.83 12.87
N GLY A 97 19.43 -23.75 12.53
CA GLY A 97 18.02 -23.77 12.15
C GLY A 97 17.83 -24.26 10.71
N ASP A 98 16.74 -24.97 10.47
CA ASP A 98 16.36 -25.44 9.13
C ASP A 98 15.79 -24.30 8.30
N ILE A 99 16.54 -23.82 7.31
CA ILE A 99 16.15 -22.72 6.41
C ILE A 99 14.76 -22.96 5.78
N LYS A 100 14.34 -24.23 5.58
CA LYS A 100 13.01 -24.54 5.05
C LYS A 100 11.90 -24.03 5.95
N LYS A 101 12.11 -23.92 7.27
CA LYS A 101 11.15 -23.31 8.22
C LYS A 101 10.98 -21.81 8.04
N LEU A 102 11.94 -21.12 7.41
CA LEU A 102 11.80 -19.70 7.04
C LEU A 102 10.91 -19.53 5.81
N GLU A 103 10.60 -20.60 5.08
CA GLU A 103 9.68 -20.58 3.95
C GLU A 103 8.30 -21.06 4.37
N PRO A 104 7.24 -20.66 3.64
CA PRO A 104 5.94 -21.27 3.79
C PRO A 104 5.98 -22.78 3.57
N ALA A 105 5.25 -23.53 4.42
CA ALA A 105 5.21 -25.00 4.37
C ALA A 105 4.78 -25.53 2.99
N LEU A 106 3.90 -24.80 2.31
CA LEU A 106 3.55 -25.03 0.91
C LEU A 106 4.15 -23.91 0.07
N GLY A 107 4.86 -24.24 -1.00
CA GLY A 107 5.24 -23.27 -2.03
C GLY A 107 4.03 -22.80 -2.86
N PRO A 108 4.17 -21.73 -3.66
CA PRO A 108 3.05 -21.15 -4.42
C PRO A 108 2.26 -22.16 -5.28
N LYS A 109 2.98 -23.03 -6.01
CA LYS A 109 2.38 -24.14 -6.77
C LYS A 109 1.58 -25.10 -5.89
N ALA A 110 2.14 -25.53 -4.77
CA ALA A 110 1.48 -26.46 -3.86
C ALA A 110 0.26 -25.82 -3.17
N THR A 111 0.34 -24.53 -2.84
CA THR A 111 -0.78 -23.75 -2.33
C THR A 111 -1.93 -23.69 -3.35
N TRP A 112 -1.62 -23.41 -4.62
CA TRP A 112 -2.64 -23.44 -5.67
C TRP A 112 -3.30 -24.83 -5.80
N ALA A 113 -2.50 -25.89 -5.84
CA ALA A 113 -3.01 -27.25 -5.96
C ALA A 113 -3.92 -27.64 -4.78
N ALA A 114 -3.54 -27.26 -3.56
CA ALA A 114 -4.34 -27.51 -2.36
C ALA A 114 -5.67 -26.74 -2.39
N PHE A 115 -5.64 -25.46 -2.77
CA PHE A 115 -6.84 -24.67 -2.99
C PHE A 115 -7.76 -25.29 -4.04
N TYR A 116 -7.21 -25.64 -5.21
CA TYR A 116 -7.98 -26.21 -6.31
C TYR A 116 -8.62 -27.54 -5.92
N LYS A 117 -7.88 -28.42 -5.25
CA LYS A 117 -8.40 -29.70 -4.73
C LYS A 117 -9.59 -29.47 -3.79
N ALA A 118 -9.48 -28.53 -2.85
CA ALA A 118 -10.57 -28.20 -1.93
C ALA A 118 -11.79 -27.61 -2.68
N ALA A 119 -11.55 -26.72 -3.64
CA ALA A 119 -12.59 -26.10 -4.42
C ALA A 119 -13.37 -27.13 -5.27
N VAL A 120 -12.68 -28.06 -5.94
CA VAL A 120 -13.29 -29.15 -6.73
C VAL A 120 -14.07 -30.12 -5.86
N ALA A 121 -13.63 -30.34 -4.62
CA ALA A 121 -14.35 -31.14 -3.63
C ALA A 121 -15.57 -30.43 -3.02
N ASN A 122 -15.89 -29.20 -3.45
CA ASN A 122 -16.89 -28.31 -2.84
C ASN A 122 -16.63 -28.01 -1.35
N ASP A 123 -15.40 -28.14 -0.87
CA ASP A 123 -15.01 -27.78 0.50
C ASP A 123 -14.67 -26.29 0.57
N ALA A 124 -15.72 -25.47 0.74
CA ALA A 124 -15.59 -24.02 0.82
C ALA A 124 -14.71 -23.56 1.99
N LYS A 125 -14.80 -24.25 3.13
CA LYS A 125 -14.06 -23.88 4.34
C LYS A 125 -12.56 -24.02 4.09
N THR A 126 -12.13 -25.16 3.53
CA THR A 126 -10.71 -25.38 3.22
C THR A 126 -10.25 -24.48 2.07
N ALA A 127 -11.06 -24.28 1.03
CA ALA A 127 -10.70 -23.38 -0.06
C ALA A 127 -10.49 -21.93 0.41
N LEU A 128 -11.39 -21.41 1.25
CA LEU A 128 -11.29 -20.05 1.80
C LEU A 128 -10.06 -19.86 2.70
N ALA A 129 -9.55 -20.91 3.35
CA ALA A 129 -8.33 -20.83 4.16
C ALA A 129 -7.06 -20.49 3.34
N PHE A 130 -7.11 -20.66 2.02
CA PHE A 130 -6.08 -20.27 1.07
C PHE A 130 -6.32 -18.92 0.40
N VAL A 131 -7.40 -18.20 0.71
CA VAL A 131 -7.72 -16.90 0.09
C VAL A 131 -7.43 -15.77 1.09
N ALA A 132 -6.84 -14.68 0.61
CA ALA A 132 -6.61 -13.51 1.44
C ALA A 132 -7.96 -12.89 1.89
N PRO A 133 -8.12 -12.48 3.17
CA PRO A 133 -9.41 -12.00 3.70
C PRO A 133 -10.03 -10.83 2.92
N ASP A 134 -9.20 -9.91 2.42
CA ASP A 134 -9.65 -8.73 1.67
C ASP A 134 -9.74 -8.96 0.15
N SER A 135 -9.61 -10.22 -0.27
CA SER A 135 -9.63 -10.57 -1.68
C SER A 135 -11.04 -10.56 -2.22
N LYS A 136 -11.25 -9.95 -3.40
CA LYS A 136 -12.48 -10.11 -4.19
C LYS A 136 -12.83 -11.59 -4.43
N TRP A 137 -11.84 -12.48 -4.37
CA TRP A 137 -12.02 -13.92 -4.45
C TRP A 137 -12.85 -14.50 -3.30
N MET A 138 -12.92 -13.88 -2.12
CA MET A 138 -13.75 -14.39 -1.02
C MET A 138 -15.23 -14.50 -1.44
N ALA A 139 -15.75 -13.48 -2.13
CA ALA A 139 -17.12 -13.49 -2.64
C ALA A 139 -17.29 -14.51 -3.78
N GLU A 140 -16.30 -14.66 -4.65
CA GLU A 140 -16.38 -15.59 -5.77
C GLU A 140 -16.20 -17.06 -5.35
N VAL A 141 -15.30 -17.37 -4.43
CA VAL A 141 -15.15 -18.74 -3.90
C VAL A 141 -16.46 -19.18 -3.22
N ASN A 142 -17.09 -18.29 -2.45
CA ASN A 142 -18.41 -18.58 -1.86
C ASN A 142 -19.52 -18.80 -2.90
N LYS A 143 -19.46 -18.14 -4.06
CA LYS A 143 -20.40 -18.38 -5.16
C LYS A 143 -20.08 -19.66 -5.93
N MET A 144 -18.80 -19.96 -6.11
CA MET A 144 -18.30 -21.11 -6.86
C MET A 144 -18.66 -22.43 -6.17
N THR A 145 -18.50 -22.51 -4.84
CA THR A 145 -18.83 -23.71 -4.06
C THR A 145 -20.33 -23.97 -3.95
N ARG A 146 -21.17 -22.95 -4.16
CA ARG A 146 -22.63 -23.09 -4.13
C ARG A 146 -23.27 -23.56 -5.45
N ARG A 147 -22.55 -23.49 -6.58
CA ARG A 147 -23.18 -23.58 -7.92
C ARG A 147 -22.66 -24.69 -8.84
N SER A 148 -21.92 -25.68 -8.33
CA SER A 148 -21.29 -26.76 -9.13
C SER A 148 -20.53 -26.29 -10.39
N ARG A 149 -20.21 -24.99 -10.52
CA ARG A 149 -19.55 -24.43 -11.71
C ARG A 149 -18.12 -24.94 -11.85
N LEU A 150 -17.48 -25.34 -10.76
CA LEU A 150 -16.13 -25.90 -10.75
C LEU A 150 -16.08 -27.31 -11.38
N SER A 151 -17.18 -28.07 -11.40
CA SER A 151 -17.17 -29.36 -12.11
C SER A 151 -17.19 -29.20 -13.63
N ARG A 152 -17.62 -28.03 -14.15
CA ARG A 152 -17.54 -27.66 -15.57
C ARG A 152 -16.16 -27.12 -15.98
N ILE A 153 -15.39 -26.62 -15.01
CA ILE A 153 -13.96 -26.39 -15.19
C ILE A 153 -13.32 -27.78 -15.21
N SER A 154 -13.29 -28.41 -16.39
CA SER A 154 -12.86 -29.80 -16.53
C SER A 154 -11.47 -29.97 -15.88
N ARG A 155 -11.28 -31.13 -15.25
CA ARG A 155 -10.03 -31.53 -14.57
C ARG A 155 -8.79 -31.49 -15.48
N GLU A 156 -8.98 -31.27 -16.79
CA GLU A 156 -7.96 -31.42 -17.82
C GLU A 156 -7.39 -30.09 -18.33
N ASN A 157 -8.05 -28.94 -18.08
CA ASN A 157 -7.67 -27.69 -18.77
C ASN A 157 -6.83 -26.70 -17.95
N ILE A 158 -6.66 -26.90 -16.63
CA ILE A 158 -5.79 -26.02 -15.82
C ILE A 158 -4.37 -26.58 -15.77
N VAL A 159 -3.54 -26.13 -16.70
CA VAL A 159 -2.10 -26.38 -16.67
C VAL A 159 -1.39 -25.21 -16.00
N LEU A 160 -0.59 -25.51 -14.98
CA LEU A 160 0.35 -24.54 -14.42
C LEU A 160 1.48 -24.32 -15.45
N LEU A 161 1.52 -23.12 -16.03
CA LEU A 161 2.50 -22.79 -17.05
C LEU A 161 3.85 -22.35 -16.45
N SER A 162 3.80 -21.57 -15.38
CA SER A 162 5.00 -21.05 -14.72
C SER A 162 4.67 -20.55 -13.31
N GLU A 163 5.69 -20.49 -12.47
CA GLU A 163 5.66 -19.74 -11.22
C GLU A 163 6.79 -18.71 -11.17
N GLY A 164 6.58 -17.63 -10.43
CA GLY A 164 7.62 -16.66 -10.14
C GLY A 164 7.45 -16.12 -8.73
N LYS A 165 8.57 -15.80 -8.07
CA LYS A 165 8.62 -15.27 -6.71
C LYS A 165 9.38 -13.95 -6.72
N LYS A 166 8.75 -12.88 -6.25
CA LYS A 166 9.37 -11.56 -6.05
C LYS A 166 9.13 -11.13 -4.61
N GLY A 167 10.02 -11.56 -3.72
CA GLY A 167 9.91 -11.31 -2.28
C GLY A 167 8.67 -12.00 -1.68
N GLU A 168 7.67 -11.20 -1.32
CA GLU A 168 6.43 -11.65 -0.66
C GLU A 168 5.25 -11.82 -1.64
N LEU A 169 5.52 -11.63 -2.93
CA LEU A 169 4.58 -11.88 -4.02
C LEU A 169 5.04 -13.12 -4.78
N ALA A 170 4.09 -13.97 -5.13
CA ALA A 170 4.26 -15.02 -6.11
C ALA A 170 3.12 -14.98 -7.11
N PHE A 171 3.29 -15.62 -8.25
CA PHE A 171 2.20 -15.84 -9.19
C PHE A 171 2.23 -17.25 -9.74
N VAL A 172 1.06 -17.75 -10.11
CA VAL A 172 0.85 -18.96 -10.88
C VAL A 172 0.14 -18.57 -12.18
N MET A 173 0.69 -18.99 -13.31
CA MET A 173 0.05 -18.84 -14.61
C MET A 173 -0.79 -20.08 -14.88
N LEU A 174 -2.08 -19.89 -15.08
CA LEU A 174 -3.03 -20.95 -15.39
C LEU A 174 -3.41 -20.81 -16.87
N LYS A 175 -3.44 -21.92 -17.60
CA LYS A 175 -4.15 -21.98 -18.88
C LYS A 175 -5.60 -22.36 -18.61
N PHE A 176 -6.54 -21.76 -19.34
CA PHE A 176 -7.95 -22.10 -19.30
C PHE A 176 -8.47 -22.07 -20.73
N ASP A 177 -8.67 -23.23 -21.34
CA ASP A 177 -8.92 -23.38 -22.78
C ASP A 177 -7.82 -22.68 -23.60
N SER A 178 -8.15 -21.59 -24.32
CA SER A 178 -7.20 -20.75 -25.07
C SER A 178 -6.66 -19.55 -24.28
N GLU A 179 -7.21 -19.25 -23.10
CA GLU A 179 -6.86 -18.09 -22.31
C GLU A 179 -5.77 -18.42 -21.27
N LYS A 180 -4.96 -17.40 -20.92
CA LYS A 180 -3.98 -17.48 -19.83
C LYS A 180 -4.40 -16.55 -18.71
N ILE A 181 -4.63 -17.10 -17.53
CA ILE A 181 -5.00 -16.35 -16.33
C ILE A 181 -3.82 -16.35 -15.38
N LYS A 182 -3.37 -15.15 -15.02
CA LYS A 182 -2.35 -14.99 -13.99
C LYS A 182 -3.00 -14.82 -12.63
N MET A 183 -2.74 -15.76 -11.72
CA MET A 183 -3.20 -15.67 -10.36
C MET A 183 -2.05 -15.31 -9.43
N TRP A 184 -2.29 -14.34 -8.57
CA TRP A 184 -1.28 -13.87 -7.63
C TRP A 184 -1.48 -14.51 -6.26
N LEU A 185 -0.36 -14.75 -5.60
CA LEU A 185 -0.29 -15.20 -4.23
C LEU A 185 0.51 -14.19 -3.41
N ILE A 186 0.01 -13.87 -2.23
CA ILE A 186 0.70 -13.03 -1.24
C ILE A 186 1.09 -13.91 -0.07
N ARG A 187 2.26 -13.65 0.52
CA ARG A 187 2.66 -14.34 1.75
C ARG A 187 1.94 -13.72 2.95
N ASP A 188 1.13 -14.52 3.64
CA ASP A 188 0.67 -14.21 4.98
C ASP A 188 1.83 -14.36 5.95
N LYS A 189 2.25 -13.23 6.51
CA LYS A 189 3.38 -13.14 7.44
C LYS A 189 3.07 -13.81 8.77
N LYS A 190 1.83 -13.72 9.24
CA LYS A 190 1.45 -14.20 10.57
C LYS A 190 1.46 -15.72 10.61
N GLU A 191 0.83 -16.33 9.61
CA GLU A 191 0.67 -17.77 9.51
C GLU A 191 1.77 -18.43 8.66
N ASN A 192 2.70 -17.62 8.12
CA ASN A 192 3.77 -18.05 7.22
C ASN A 192 3.26 -18.96 6.08
N LYS A 193 2.20 -18.55 5.37
CA LYS A 193 1.59 -19.31 4.26
C LYS A 193 1.38 -18.43 3.03
N TRP A 194 1.28 -19.03 1.85
CA TRP A 194 0.81 -18.30 0.68
C TRP A 194 -0.72 -18.25 0.66
N LEU A 195 -1.26 -17.09 0.29
CA LEU A 195 -2.68 -16.85 0.12
C LEU A 195 -2.96 -16.29 -1.28
N LEU A 196 -4.00 -16.80 -1.92
CA LEU A 196 -4.56 -16.30 -3.17
C LEU A 196 -5.06 -14.88 -2.98
N SER A 197 -4.56 -13.99 -3.83
CA SER A 197 -4.93 -12.59 -3.82
C SER A 197 -5.30 -12.13 -5.21
N HIS A 198 -6.31 -11.27 -5.27
CA HIS A 198 -6.55 -10.49 -6.47
C HIS A 198 -5.54 -9.34 -6.50
N LEU A 199 -4.32 -9.59 -6.99
CA LEU A 199 -3.47 -8.47 -7.38
C LEU A 199 -4.05 -7.90 -8.67
N ASP A 200 -4.69 -6.74 -8.56
CA ASP A 200 -5.03 -5.94 -9.73
C ASP A 200 -3.71 -5.47 -10.35
N GLU A 201 -3.31 -6.03 -11.50
CA GLU A 201 -2.07 -5.65 -12.17
C GLU A 201 -2.04 -4.14 -12.48
N ALA A 202 -3.22 -3.53 -12.73
CA ALA A 202 -3.32 -2.09 -12.86
C ALA A 202 -3.03 -1.39 -11.53
N ALA A 203 -3.42 -1.96 -10.39
CA ALA A 203 -3.06 -1.43 -9.07
C ALA A 203 -1.56 -1.52 -8.80
N GLU A 204 -0.90 -2.61 -9.18
CA GLU A 204 0.55 -2.75 -9.00
C GLU A 204 1.34 -1.85 -9.96
N ALA A 205 0.89 -1.71 -11.21
CA ALA A 205 1.42 -0.73 -12.14
C ALA A 205 1.28 0.70 -11.58
N ARG A 206 0.09 1.05 -11.05
CA ARG A 206 -0.13 2.33 -10.36
C ARG A 206 0.79 2.52 -9.16
N ARG A 207 1.02 1.49 -8.34
CA ARG A 207 1.96 1.55 -7.20
C ARG A 207 3.41 1.78 -7.63
N THR A 208 3.85 1.07 -8.66
CA THR A 208 5.20 1.21 -9.22
C THR A 208 5.40 2.62 -9.79
N ILE A 209 4.45 3.08 -10.61
CA ILE A 209 4.44 4.44 -11.16
C ILE A 209 4.47 5.48 -10.06
N ARG A 210 3.64 5.33 -9.02
CA ARG A 210 3.62 6.23 -7.86
C ARG A 210 4.96 6.26 -7.13
N LYS A 211 5.59 5.10 -6.88
CA LYS A 211 6.91 5.03 -6.25
C LYS A 211 7.97 5.76 -7.08
N ASN A 212 7.94 5.58 -8.40
CA ASN A 212 8.84 6.29 -9.31
C ASN A 212 8.57 7.80 -9.29
N ASN A 213 7.31 8.24 -9.35
CA ASN A 213 6.95 9.65 -9.25
C ASN A 213 7.41 10.28 -7.93
N MET A 214 7.22 9.58 -6.80
CA MET A 214 7.75 10.02 -5.50
C MET A 214 9.28 10.15 -5.51
N GLY A 215 9.98 9.19 -6.12
CA GLY A 215 11.43 9.24 -6.28
C GLY A 215 11.89 10.42 -7.15
N ASN A 216 11.24 10.62 -8.30
CA ASN A 216 11.51 11.73 -9.21
C ASN A 216 11.30 13.07 -8.50
N LEU A 217 10.18 13.22 -7.79
CA LEU A 217 9.88 14.44 -7.06
C LEU A 217 10.90 14.73 -5.95
N LYS A 218 11.32 13.70 -5.19
CA LYS A 218 12.39 13.87 -4.19
C LYS A 218 13.70 14.34 -4.82
N GLN A 219 14.06 13.80 -6.00
CA GLN A 219 15.27 14.24 -6.71
C GLN A 219 15.14 15.67 -7.24
N LEU A 220 13.95 16.07 -7.73
CA LEU A 220 13.68 17.45 -8.12
C LEU A 220 13.84 18.42 -6.94
N LEU A 221 13.23 18.10 -5.79
CA LEU A 221 13.33 18.96 -4.61
C LEU A 221 14.76 19.04 -4.07
N LEU A 222 15.51 17.93 -4.09
CA LEU A 222 16.93 17.95 -3.73
C LEU A 222 17.72 18.85 -4.68
N GLY A 223 17.45 18.80 -5.99
CA GLY A 223 18.04 19.71 -6.96
C GLY A 223 17.68 21.18 -6.69
N CYS A 224 16.44 21.47 -6.30
CA CYS A 224 16.03 22.80 -5.85
C CYS A 224 16.84 23.27 -4.63
N LEU A 225 17.04 22.41 -3.63
CA LEU A 225 17.82 22.72 -2.43
C LEU A 225 19.31 22.95 -2.74
N MET A 226 19.89 22.15 -3.65
CA MET A 226 21.26 22.37 -4.12
C MET A 226 21.38 23.72 -4.84
N TYR A 227 20.43 24.01 -5.73
CA TYR A 227 20.36 25.29 -6.44
C TYR A 227 20.27 26.47 -5.47
N SER A 228 19.43 26.38 -4.43
CA SER A 228 19.29 27.44 -3.46
C SER A 228 20.55 27.67 -2.64
N GLY A 229 21.32 26.61 -2.33
CA GLY A 229 22.63 26.73 -1.70
C GLY A 229 23.58 27.65 -2.48
N ASP A 230 23.61 27.51 -3.80
CA ASP A 230 24.47 28.33 -4.69
C ASP A 230 23.89 29.73 -4.97
N LYS A 231 22.61 29.96 -4.68
CA LYS A 231 21.87 31.19 -5.00
C LYS A 231 21.33 31.90 -3.76
N ASN A 232 22.09 31.89 -2.66
CA ASN A 232 21.75 32.63 -1.43
C ASN A 232 20.33 32.31 -0.91
N GLY A 233 19.98 31.02 -0.93
CA GLY A 233 18.70 30.49 -0.50
C GLY A 233 17.56 30.62 -1.52
N HIS A 234 17.77 31.19 -2.71
CA HIS A 234 16.70 31.31 -3.71
C HIS A 234 16.51 30.02 -4.51
N PHE A 235 15.28 29.49 -4.53
CA PHE A 235 14.91 28.41 -5.43
C PHE A 235 14.89 28.86 -6.90
N PRO A 236 14.99 27.94 -7.88
CA PRO A 236 15.03 28.30 -9.29
C PRO A 236 13.77 29.05 -9.76
N GLY A 237 13.89 29.91 -10.77
CA GLY A 237 12.74 30.60 -11.36
C GLY A 237 11.83 29.66 -12.18
N LYS A 238 12.42 28.60 -12.74
CA LYS A 238 11.75 27.50 -13.44
C LYS A 238 12.51 26.21 -13.19
N LEU A 239 11.83 25.05 -13.12
CA LEU A 239 12.51 23.76 -12.92
C LEU A 239 13.58 23.46 -14.00
N LYS A 240 13.42 23.99 -15.22
CA LYS A 240 14.39 23.80 -16.31
C LYS A 240 15.78 24.36 -15.98
N GLU A 241 15.89 25.35 -15.08
CA GLU A 241 17.19 25.88 -14.63
C GLU A 241 18.05 24.81 -13.96
N LEU A 242 17.44 23.82 -13.30
CA LEU A 242 18.17 22.70 -12.69
C LEU A 242 18.90 21.85 -13.75
N LYS A 243 18.35 21.77 -14.96
CA LYS A 243 18.99 21.10 -16.09
C LYS A 243 20.02 21.99 -16.76
N GLU A 244 19.70 23.28 -16.93
CA GLU A 244 20.59 24.27 -17.52
C GLU A 244 21.89 24.44 -16.70
N GLN A 245 21.84 24.23 -15.38
CA GLN A 245 23.00 24.24 -14.49
C GLN A 245 23.56 22.85 -14.18
N GLU A 246 23.16 21.82 -14.93
CA GLU A 246 23.64 20.43 -14.80
C GLU A 246 23.43 19.77 -13.42
N ILE A 247 22.64 20.38 -12.53
CA ILE A 247 22.26 19.80 -11.23
C ILE A 247 21.43 18.52 -11.45
N ILE A 248 20.56 18.53 -12.46
CA ILE A 248 19.75 17.37 -12.87
C ILE A 248 19.89 17.12 -14.36
N SER A 249 20.53 16.01 -14.74
CA SER A 249 20.75 15.64 -16.14
C SER A 249 19.60 14.84 -16.79
N LYS A 250 18.77 14.15 -16.00
CA LYS A 250 17.73 13.24 -16.53
C LYS A 250 16.40 13.95 -16.77
N GLU A 251 16.00 14.06 -18.05
CA GLU A 251 14.73 14.69 -18.47
C GLU A 251 13.48 14.03 -17.86
N THR A 252 13.52 12.72 -17.66
CA THR A 252 12.39 11.95 -17.11
C THR A 252 12.02 12.36 -15.68
N LEU A 253 12.93 13.02 -14.94
CA LEU A 253 12.66 13.48 -13.58
C LEU A 253 11.67 14.63 -13.55
N PHE A 254 11.60 15.44 -14.60
CA PHE A 254 10.65 16.54 -14.73
C PHE A 254 9.23 16.09 -15.09
N GLN A 255 9.05 14.79 -15.36
CA GLN A 255 7.78 14.20 -15.77
C GLN A 255 7.12 13.41 -14.63
N TYR A 256 5.83 13.67 -14.46
CA TYR A 256 4.87 12.88 -13.70
C TYR A 256 4.25 11.83 -14.63
N HIS A 257 4.49 10.56 -14.32
CA HIS A 257 3.98 9.44 -15.09
C HIS A 257 2.57 9.06 -14.66
N ILE A 258 1.67 8.81 -15.61
CA ILE A 258 0.30 8.39 -15.36
C ILE A 258 0.09 7.00 -15.97
N ALA A 259 -0.55 6.08 -15.23
CA ALA A 259 -0.78 4.73 -15.72
C ALA A 259 -1.57 4.74 -17.04
N ASN A 260 -1.02 4.07 -18.07
CA ASN A 260 -1.60 3.94 -19.41
C ASN A 260 -1.91 5.27 -20.11
N LYS A 261 -1.21 6.35 -19.75
CA LYS A 261 -1.37 7.68 -20.37
C LYS A 261 -0.01 8.32 -20.60
N LYS A 262 0.01 9.35 -21.46
CA LYS A 262 1.22 10.16 -21.69
C LYS A 262 1.63 10.85 -20.38
N SER A 263 2.93 10.81 -20.08
CA SER A 263 3.51 11.56 -18.97
C SER A 263 3.29 13.06 -19.17
N VAL A 264 3.16 13.78 -18.06
CA VAL A 264 2.94 15.23 -18.03
C VAL A 264 3.96 15.86 -17.08
N ASN A 265 4.29 17.14 -17.25
CA ASN A 265 5.27 17.77 -16.36
C ASN A 265 4.70 18.02 -14.97
N TYR A 266 5.56 18.04 -13.95
CA TYR A 266 5.17 18.55 -12.63
C TYR A 266 4.80 20.04 -12.71
N MET A 267 3.90 20.46 -11.84
CA MET A 267 3.61 21.88 -11.62
C MET A 267 4.61 22.44 -10.62
N TYR A 268 5.18 23.61 -10.91
CA TYR A 268 6.19 24.28 -10.08
C TYR A 268 5.74 25.68 -9.70
N ILE A 269 6.12 26.11 -8.50
CA ILE A 269 5.75 27.41 -7.93
C ILE A 269 7.03 28.16 -7.59
N PRO A 270 7.41 29.17 -8.39
CA PRO A 270 8.65 29.91 -8.20
C PRO A 270 8.52 30.95 -7.08
N GLY A 271 9.66 31.56 -6.72
CA GLY A 271 9.70 32.72 -5.82
C GLY A 271 9.87 32.39 -4.33
N TYR A 272 10.03 31.11 -3.99
CA TYR A 272 10.33 30.69 -2.62
C TYR A 272 11.83 30.76 -2.31
N ARG A 273 12.14 30.81 -1.00
CA ARG A 273 13.50 30.68 -0.47
C ARG A 273 13.56 29.53 0.53
N ASP A 274 14.75 28.99 0.70
CA ASP A 274 15.09 28.06 1.77
C ASP A 274 15.34 28.84 3.08
N ASP A 275 14.27 29.33 3.71
CA ASP A 275 14.34 30.11 4.96
C ASP A 275 13.74 29.40 6.18
N ASN A 276 13.47 28.09 6.07
CA ASN A 276 12.94 27.19 7.11
C ASN A 276 11.60 27.57 7.78
N SER A 277 11.12 28.80 7.61
CA SER A 277 10.01 29.36 8.39
C SER A 277 8.66 28.65 8.13
N MET A 278 8.47 28.10 6.92
CA MET A 278 7.24 27.40 6.47
C MET A 278 7.58 26.14 5.67
N ALA A 279 8.69 25.49 6.03
CA ALA A 279 9.32 24.47 5.19
C ALA A 279 8.43 23.24 4.93
N THR A 280 7.58 22.91 5.92
CA THR A 280 6.68 21.74 5.88
C THR A 280 5.27 22.03 5.34
N THR A 281 4.93 23.31 5.15
CA THR A 281 3.57 23.73 4.78
C THR A 281 3.48 24.24 3.35
N ASN A 282 4.54 24.90 2.87
CA ASN A 282 4.58 25.49 1.54
C ASN A 282 4.91 24.46 0.45
N ILE A 283 4.04 24.38 -0.55
CA ILE A 283 4.14 23.43 -1.65
C ILE A 283 4.87 24.15 -2.78
N ILE A 284 5.98 23.60 -3.25
CA ILE A 284 6.76 24.19 -4.35
C ILE A 284 6.67 23.37 -5.64
N VAL A 285 6.39 22.07 -5.54
CA VAL A 285 6.20 21.19 -6.70
C VAL A 285 5.02 20.25 -6.44
N PHE A 286 4.14 19.99 -7.42
CA PHE A 286 3.04 19.04 -7.23
C PHE A 286 2.61 18.34 -8.52
N SER A 287 1.92 17.20 -8.37
CA SER A 287 1.37 16.44 -9.49
C SER A 287 0.18 17.18 -10.14
N PRO A 288 0.15 17.27 -11.48
CA PRO A 288 -0.94 17.95 -12.19
C PRO A 288 -2.26 17.19 -12.10
N VAL A 289 -2.23 15.88 -11.82
CA VAL A 289 -3.42 15.02 -11.75
C VAL A 289 -3.68 14.56 -10.30
N VAL A 290 -4.97 14.40 -9.97
CA VAL A 290 -5.45 13.78 -8.73
C VAL A 290 -5.59 12.27 -8.94
N GLU A 291 -4.90 11.47 -8.12
CA GLU A 291 -5.03 10.02 -8.13
C GLU A 291 -5.66 9.53 -6.83
N ASN A 292 -6.80 8.85 -6.93
CA ASN A 292 -7.55 8.34 -5.76
C ASN A 292 -7.83 9.43 -4.71
N GLY A 293 -8.20 10.64 -5.17
CA GLY A 293 -8.50 11.77 -4.29
C GLY A 293 -7.27 12.43 -3.65
N LYS A 294 -6.05 12.07 -4.06
CA LYS A 294 -4.81 12.64 -3.52
C LYS A 294 -3.92 13.24 -4.62
N ARG A 295 -3.10 14.22 -4.24
CA ARG A 295 -2.01 14.77 -5.05
C ARG A 295 -0.67 14.50 -4.42
N LEU A 296 0.31 14.20 -5.25
CA LEU A 296 1.69 14.10 -4.84
C LEU A 296 2.28 15.51 -4.76
N CYS A 297 2.71 15.93 -3.58
CA CYS A 297 3.20 17.27 -3.31
C CYS A 297 4.61 17.22 -2.74
N GLY A 298 5.40 18.22 -3.11
CA GLY A 298 6.78 18.45 -2.69
C GLY A 298 6.91 19.83 -2.08
N PHE A 299 7.67 19.91 -0.99
CA PHE A 299 7.71 21.08 -0.11
C PHE A 299 9.12 21.65 0.00
N ILE A 300 9.23 22.82 0.62
CA ILE A 300 10.47 23.60 0.69
C ILE A 300 11.61 22.81 1.34
N ASP A 301 11.37 22.09 2.43
CA ASP A 301 12.38 21.25 3.11
C ASP A 301 12.78 19.97 2.35
N GLY A 302 12.24 19.76 1.15
CA GLY A 302 12.48 18.56 0.35
C GLY A 302 11.63 17.34 0.72
N HIS A 303 10.70 17.44 1.67
CA HIS A 303 9.78 16.35 1.95
C HIS A 303 8.75 16.18 0.82
N VAL A 304 8.22 14.96 0.71
CA VAL A 304 7.24 14.58 -0.30
C VAL A 304 6.10 13.82 0.36
N GLU A 305 4.87 14.25 0.08
CA GLU A 305 3.65 13.71 0.69
C GLU A 305 2.54 13.49 -0.36
N LEU A 306 1.64 12.55 -0.09
CA LEU A 306 0.36 12.42 -0.80
C LEU A 306 -0.72 13.15 0.00
N LEU A 307 -1.02 14.39 -0.38
CA LEU A 307 -2.06 15.18 0.25
C LEU A 307 -3.44 14.82 -0.30
N ASP A 308 -4.43 14.67 0.57
CA ASP A 308 -5.83 14.63 0.15
C ASP A 308 -6.22 15.92 -0.58
N GLU A 309 -7.01 15.83 -1.64
CA GLU A 309 -7.29 16.96 -2.55
C GLU A 309 -7.90 18.16 -1.82
N LYS A 310 -8.73 17.92 -0.80
CA LYS A 310 -9.31 18.98 0.03
C LYS A 310 -8.24 19.75 0.81
N GLU A 311 -7.27 19.04 1.35
CA GLU A 311 -6.14 19.61 2.10
C GLU A 311 -5.18 20.33 1.15
N PHE A 312 -4.89 19.75 -0.01
CA PHE A 312 -4.14 20.42 -1.07
C PHE A 312 -4.77 21.76 -1.46
N ILE A 313 -6.08 21.79 -1.76
CA ILE A 313 -6.79 23.03 -2.13
C ILE A 313 -6.71 24.07 -1.01
N LYS A 314 -6.82 23.65 0.25
CA LYS A 314 -6.70 24.55 1.41
C LYS A 314 -5.31 25.19 1.47
N ARG A 315 -4.24 24.39 1.35
CA ARG A 315 -2.85 24.88 1.35
C ARG A 315 -2.54 25.72 0.10
N ALA A 316 -3.08 25.34 -1.05
CA ALA A 316 -2.91 26.07 -2.29
C ALA A 316 -3.53 27.47 -2.19
N LYS A 317 -4.73 27.58 -1.62
CA LYS A 317 -5.39 28.87 -1.35
C LYS A 317 -4.58 29.75 -0.39
N SER A 318 -4.04 29.19 0.69
CA SER A 318 -3.24 29.99 1.64
C SER A 318 -1.93 30.51 1.04
N GLN A 319 -1.43 29.87 -0.02
CA GLN A 319 -0.24 30.29 -0.77
C GLN A 319 -0.58 31.11 -2.03
N ASN A 320 -1.85 31.50 -2.22
CA ASN A 320 -2.34 32.19 -3.43
C ASN A 320 -1.99 31.44 -4.75
N ILE A 321 -1.81 30.13 -4.65
CA ILE A 321 -1.55 29.29 -5.81
C ILE A 321 -2.85 29.25 -6.61
N LYS A 322 -2.80 29.80 -7.83
CA LYS A 322 -3.85 29.54 -8.82
C LYS A 322 -3.79 28.07 -9.16
N VAL A 323 -4.61 27.28 -8.47
CA VAL A 323 -4.83 25.88 -8.83
C VAL A 323 -5.46 25.90 -10.21
N ILE A 324 -4.63 25.75 -11.25
CA ILE A 324 -5.08 25.33 -12.57
C ILE A 324 -5.63 23.94 -12.29
N GLY A 325 -6.93 23.88 -12.03
CA GLY A 325 -7.60 22.65 -11.64
C GLY A 325 -7.15 21.57 -12.59
N GLY A 326 -6.34 20.63 -12.09
CA GLY A 326 -6.07 19.40 -12.81
C GLY A 326 -7.43 18.90 -13.18
N GLU A 327 -7.75 18.91 -14.48
CA GLU A 327 -9.12 19.05 -14.99
C GLU A 327 -10.09 18.50 -13.96
N ILE A 328 -10.80 19.36 -13.23
CA ILE A 328 -12.15 18.95 -12.85
C ILE A 328 -12.72 18.70 -14.22
N VAL A 329 -12.75 17.44 -14.67
CA VAL A 329 -13.26 17.09 -15.98
C VAL A 329 -14.59 17.79 -15.99
N LYS A 330 -14.66 18.88 -16.76
CA LYS A 330 -15.86 19.72 -16.80
C LYS A 330 -16.80 18.77 -17.47
N LEU A 331 -17.61 18.10 -16.66
CA LEU A 331 -18.57 17.14 -17.15
C LEU A 331 -19.34 17.90 -18.21
N SER A 332 -19.29 17.37 -19.43
CA SER A 332 -20.13 17.89 -20.49
C SER A 332 -21.58 17.89 -20.00
N LYS A 333 -22.43 18.77 -20.53
CA LYS A 333 -23.85 18.76 -20.17
C LYS A 333 -24.46 17.36 -20.33
N ALA A 334 -23.97 16.58 -21.32
CA ALA A 334 -24.33 15.19 -21.54
C ALA A 334 -23.90 14.26 -20.39
N GLU A 335 -22.65 14.35 -19.92
CA GLU A 335 -22.18 13.53 -18.79
C GLU A 335 -22.90 13.89 -17.48
N ILE A 336 -23.19 15.17 -17.24
CA ILE A 336 -23.99 15.60 -16.08
C ILE A 336 -25.38 14.97 -16.15
N ALA A 337 -26.07 15.10 -17.29
CA ALA A 337 -27.39 14.54 -17.50
C ALA A 337 -27.38 13.00 -17.36
N GLN A 338 -26.33 12.33 -17.84
CA GLN A 338 -26.17 10.89 -17.67
C GLN A 338 -26.04 10.50 -16.19
N ILE A 339 -25.23 11.23 -15.42
CA ILE A 339 -25.06 10.95 -13.98
C ILE A 339 -26.37 11.23 -13.22
N GLU A 340 -27.08 12.31 -13.54
CA GLU A 340 -28.37 12.63 -12.94
C GLU A 340 -29.46 11.59 -13.28
N ALA A 341 -29.47 11.08 -14.52
CA ALA A 341 -30.36 9.99 -14.92
C ALA A 341 -30.06 8.71 -14.12
N LEU A 342 -28.78 8.36 -13.96
CA LEU A 342 -28.38 7.21 -13.14
C LEU A 342 -28.76 7.41 -11.66
N ILE A 343 -28.66 8.63 -11.12
CA ILE A 343 -29.11 8.93 -9.75
C ILE A 343 -30.62 8.76 -9.62
N LYS A 344 -31.41 9.18 -10.62
CA LYS A 344 -32.86 8.95 -10.64
C LYS A 344 -33.20 7.46 -10.68
N ASP A 345 -32.44 6.68 -11.44
CA ASP A 345 -32.60 5.23 -11.51
C ASP A 345 -32.23 4.49 -10.21
N LEU A 346 -31.50 5.13 -9.29
CA LEU A 346 -31.31 4.60 -7.93
C LEU A 346 -32.62 4.57 -7.12
N GLY A 347 -33.60 5.42 -7.43
CA GLY A 347 -34.93 5.42 -6.81
C GLY A 347 -35.95 4.54 -7.54
N ASN A 348 -35.54 3.81 -8.59
CA ASN A 348 -36.46 2.99 -9.36
C ASN A 348 -36.97 1.79 -8.52
N GLU A 349 -38.25 1.43 -8.63
CA GLU A 349 -38.84 0.28 -7.92
C GLU A 349 -38.16 -1.07 -8.28
N SER A 350 -37.65 -1.19 -9.51
CA SER A 350 -36.94 -2.39 -9.96
C SER A 350 -35.53 -2.48 -9.38
N PHE A 351 -35.29 -3.50 -8.54
CA PHE A 351 -33.97 -3.79 -7.96
C PHE A 351 -32.87 -3.95 -9.03
N LYS A 352 -33.19 -4.58 -10.17
CA LYS A 352 -32.24 -4.79 -11.27
C LYS A 352 -31.74 -3.46 -11.85
N LYS A 353 -32.63 -2.47 -11.97
CA LYS A 353 -32.27 -1.12 -12.45
C LYS A 353 -31.42 -0.37 -11.43
N ARG A 354 -31.80 -0.39 -10.13
CA ARG A 354 -31.01 0.24 -9.05
C ARG A 354 -29.58 -0.29 -9.00
N LYS A 355 -29.42 -1.62 -9.06
CA LYS A 355 -28.11 -2.27 -9.04
C LYS A 355 -27.25 -1.87 -10.24
N ALA A 356 -27.83 -1.86 -11.44
CA ALA A 356 -27.12 -1.44 -12.66
C ALA A 356 -26.68 0.02 -12.59
N ALA A 357 -27.54 0.92 -12.09
CA ALA A 357 -27.23 2.33 -11.91
C ALA A 357 -26.11 2.54 -10.88
N LYS A 358 -26.14 1.83 -9.75
CA LYS A 358 -25.06 1.83 -8.74
C LYS A 358 -23.72 1.41 -9.34
N GLU A 359 -23.68 0.29 -10.07
CA GLU A 359 -22.46 -0.20 -10.72
C GLU A 359 -21.94 0.78 -11.78
N ALA A 360 -22.84 1.41 -12.54
CA ALA A 360 -22.48 2.44 -13.51
C ALA A 360 -21.88 3.69 -12.84
N LEU A 361 -22.51 4.21 -11.78
CA LEU A 361 -21.99 5.33 -11.01
C LEU A 361 -20.61 5.02 -10.37
N GLN A 362 -20.42 3.80 -9.87
CA GLN A 362 -19.12 3.34 -9.36
C GLN A 362 -18.05 3.30 -10.47
N LYS A 363 -18.41 2.87 -11.69
CA LYS A 363 -17.49 2.88 -12.84
C LYS A 363 -17.12 4.31 -13.28
N ILE A 364 -18.04 5.26 -13.19
CA ILE A 364 -17.75 6.70 -13.44
C ILE A 364 -16.77 7.24 -12.39
N GLY A 365 -16.85 6.74 -11.16
CA GLY A 365 -15.87 6.97 -10.10
C GLY A 365 -15.84 8.43 -9.64
N TRP A 366 -14.64 8.99 -9.51
CA TRP A 366 -14.42 10.33 -8.95
C TRP A 366 -15.13 11.45 -9.73
N LYS A 367 -15.33 11.26 -11.04
CA LYS A 367 -16.03 12.23 -11.89
C LYS A 367 -17.46 12.51 -11.42
N ALA A 368 -18.17 11.51 -10.90
CA ALA A 368 -19.55 11.66 -10.42
C ALA A 368 -19.64 12.27 -9.00
N ARG A 369 -18.53 12.32 -8.26
CA ARG A 369 -18.53 12.64 -6.81
C ARG A 369 -19.21 13.97 -6.50
N LYS A 370 -18.93 15.02 -7.28
CA LYS A 370 -19.50 16.36 -7.07
C LYS A 370 -21.02 16.38 -7.23
N ILE A 371 -21.57 15.60 -8.16
CA ILE A 371 -23.03 15.52 -8.35
C ILE A 371 -23.63 14.64 -7.25
N LEU A 372 -23.02 13.49 -6.94
CA LEU A 372 -23.46 12.61 -5.86
C LEU A 372 -23.53 13.32 -4.50
N GLU A 373 -22.56 14.19 -4.16
CA GLU A 373 -22.56 14.97 -2.93
C GLU A 373 -23.79 15.90 -2.82
N LYS A 374 -24.29 16.44 -3.93
CA LYS A 374 -25.54 17.26 -3.94
C LYS A 374 -26.77 16.43 -3.57
N HIS A 375 -26.77 15.14 -3.86
CA HIS A 375 -27.89 14.22 -3.60
C HIS A 375 -27.72 13.38 -2.33
N LYS A 376 -26.66 13.62 -1.54
CA LYS A 376 -26.41 12.91 -0.27
C LYS A 376 -27.57 13.06 0.73
N ASN A 377 -28.35 14.14 0.62
CA ASN A 377 -29.51 14.40 1.46
C ASN A 377 -30.84 14.25 0.71
N SER A 378 -30.90 13.35 -0.29
CA SER A 378 -32.14 13.05 -1.00
C SER A 378 -33.27 12.67 -0.04
N LYS A 379 -34.52 13.10 -0.35
CA LYS A 379 -35.73 12.69 0.38
C LYS A 379 -36.01 11.19 0.20
N ASP A 380 -35.59 10.63 -0.93
CA ASP A 380 -35.66 9.20 -1.19
C ASP A 380 -34.57 8.47 -0.39
N ILE A 381 -35.02 7.55 0.48
CA ILE A 381 -34.15 6.83 1.41
C ILE A 381 -33.19 5.86 0.70
N GLU A 382 -33.60 5.27 -0.42
CA GLU A 382 -32.79 4.33 -1.21
C GLU A 382 -31.68 5.09 -1.94
N ILE A 383 -32.02 6.19 -2.61
CA ILE A 383 -31.04 7.07 -3.26
C ILE A 383 -29.99 7.53 -2.23
N ARG A 384 -30.45 8.01 -1.08
CA ARG A 384 -29.57 8.49 -0.01
C ARG A 384 -28.63 7.39 0.51
N SER A 385 -29.17 6.21 0.82
CA SER A 385 -28.39 5.08 1.35
C SER A 385 -27.31 4.63 0.37
N ILE A 386 -27.68 4.43 -0.90
CA ILE A 386 -26.75 3.98 -1.94
C ILE A 386 -25.68 5.03 -2.24
N ILE A 387 -26.04 6.32 -2.30
CA ILE A 387 -25.07 7.40 -2.52
C ILE A 387 -24.03 7.45 -1.39
N VAL A 388 -24.48 7.35 -0.13
CA VAL A 388 -23.57 7.31 1.02
C VAL A 388 -22.62 6.11 0.94
N GLU A 389 -23.12 4.95 0.52
CA GLU A 389 -22.30 3.75 0.30
C GLU A 389 -21.25 3.97 -0.81
N ILE A 390 -21.66 4.50 -1.97
CA ILE A 390 -20.74 4.81 -3.09
C ILE A 390 -19.66 5.81 -2.65
N LEU A 391 -20.03 6.87 -1.92
CA LEU A 391 -19.10 7.90 -1.46
C LEU A 391 -18.13 7.41 -0.36
N LYS A 392 -18.47 6.33 0.36
CA LYS A 392 -17.58 5.67 1.32
C LYS A 392 -16.64 4.67 0.65
N GLY A 393 -17.06 4.06 -0.45
CA GLY A 393 -16.28 3.06 -1.18
C GLY A 393 -15.33 3.62 -2.25
N ASN A 394 -15.49 4.90 -2.64
CA ASN A 394 -14.69 5.62 -3.65
C ASN A 394 -13.92 6.78 -3.04
#